data_AF-A0A2J7PFU8-F1
#
_entry.id   AF-A0A2J7PFU8-F1
#
_cell.length_a   1.000
_cell.length_b   1.000
_cell.length_c   1.000
_cell.angle_alpha   90.00
_cell.angle_beta   90.00
_cell.angle_gamma   90.00
#
_symmetry.space_group_name_H-M   'P 1'
#
loop_
_entity.id
_entity.type
_entity.pdbx_description
1 polymer ?
#
loop_
_entity_poly.entity_id
_entity_poly.type
_entity_poly.pdbx_seq_one_letter_code
_entity_poly.pdbx_strand_id
1 'polypeptide(L)'
;MEDKVHGVFVGEKVSKVRWKPEDLVESDIFLTGSWDNETNHLVLWLYPPNEDDADIYPCTIGTHPYDGDITELKFINSNMFVVSSTVGSVKLLKIDGKEPCLAALKEVMSWDDIHFLSVGGHIPCTGLAVFEEDIVSVGEDGCLCLLTARQKMPVRRIDRSQLCDTSSNTASHGVGRGRGWLTHGMGPAPSYISCHTSQRPF
;
A
#
# COMPACT_ATOMS: atom_id res chain seq x y z
N MET A 1 -16.45 18.85 23.06
CA MET A 1 -15.36 17.87 23.21
C MET A 1 -14.14 18.52 22.59
N GLU A 2 -13.11 18.77 23.37
CA GLU A 2 -11.82 19.21 22.82
C GLU A 2 -11.14 17.99 22.20
N ASP A 3 -10.67 18.13 20.97
CA ASP A 3 -9.91 17.07 20.31
C ASP A 3 -8.55 16.93 21.01
N LYS A 4 -8.34 15.81 21.69
CA LYS A 4 -7.09 15.52 22.41
C LYS A 4 -6.06 14.99 21.42
N VAL A 5 -5.10 15.83 21.06
CA VAL A 5 -4.01 15.47 20.14
C VAL A 5 -2.79 15.02 20.94
N HIS A 6 -2.32 13.80 20.68
CA HIS A 6 -1.10 13.24 21.26
C HIS A 6 0.03 13.22 20.22
N GLY A 7 1.25 13.56 20.66
CA GLY A 7 2.46 13.45 19.87
C GLY A 7 3.42 12.44 20.49
N VAL A 8 3.97 11.53 19.69
CA VAL A 8 4.93 10.52 20.13
C VAL A 8 6.14 10.52 19.21
N PHE A 9 7.33 10.49 19.82
CA PHE A 9 8.58 10.29 19.09
C PHE A 9 8.89 8.80 18.98
N VAL A 10 8.97 8.27 17.76
CA VAL A 10 9.13 6.83 17.49
C VAL A 10 10.55 6.43 17.07
N GLY A 11 11.49 7.38 16.99
CA GLY A 11 12.90 7.09 16.67
C GLY A 11 13.22 6.83 15.19
N GLU A 12 12.21 6.70 14.33
CA GLU A 12 12.36 6.47 12.88
C GLU A 12 11.46 7.41 12.07
N LYS A 13 11.76 7.58 10.78
CA LYS A 13 10.88 8.35 9.89
C LYS A 13 9.75 7.45 9.39
N VAL A 14 8.51 7.85 9.65
CA VAL A 14 7.31 7.11 9.26
C VAL A 14 6.83 7.57 7.88
N SER A 15 6.69 6.63 6.93
CA SER A 15 6.21 6.89 5.57
C SER A 15 4.70 6.64 5.40
N LYS A 16 4.16 5.70 6.16
CA LYS A 16 2.75 5.28 6.10
C LYS A 16 2.22 4.92 7.49
N VAL A 17 0.95 5.25 7.70
CA VAL A 17 0.16 4.88 8.88
C VAL A 17 -1.20 4.36 8.40
N ARG A 18 -1.64 3.21 8.93
CA ARG A 18 -2.97 2.63 8.63
C ARG A 18 -3.55 1.94 9.86
N TRP A 19 -4.77 2.31 10.23
CA TRP A 19 -5.57 1.58 11.21
C TRP A 19 -5.96 0.21 10.65
N LYS A 20 -5.93 -0.80 11.51
CA LYS A 20 -6.42 -2.14 11.21
C LYS A 20 -7.94 -2.05 11.06
N PRO A 21 -8.53 -2.46 9.91
CA PRO A 21 -9.97 -2.41 9.77
C PRO A 21 -10.62 -3.40 10.72
N GLU A 22 -11.63 -2.93 11.43
CA GLU A 22 -12.50 -3.70 12.31
C GLU A 22 -13.96 -3.43 11.91
N ASP A 23 -14.79 -4.46 12.01
CA ASP A 23 -16.21 -4.32 11.73
C ASP A 23 -16.92 -3.80 12.98
N LEU A 24 -17.67 -2.70 12.81
CA LEU A 24 -18.61 -2.15 13.82
C LEU A 24 -17.97 -1.59 15.11
N VAL A 25 -16.64 -1.62 15.25
CA VAL A 25 -15.92 -1.12 16.42
C VAL A 25 -14.75 -0.24 15.98
N GLU A 26 -14.38 0.73 16.81
CA GLU A 26 -13.16 1.51 16.60
C GLU A 26 -11.92 0.62 16.76
N SER A 27 -10.95 0.83 15.88
CA SER A 27 -9.71 0.06 15.94
C SER A 27 -8.77 0.64 16.99
N ASP A 28 -8.23 -0.24 17.83
CA ASP A 28 -7.15 0.03 18.76
C ASP A 28 -5.78 -0.32 18.15
N ILE A 29 -5.72 -0.90 16.95
CA ILE A 29 -4.47 -1.37 16.35
C ILE A 29 -4.18 -0.62 15.06
N PHE A 30 -2.93 -0.22 14.87
CA PHE A 30 -2.48 0.36 13.61
C PHE A 30 -1.08 -0.10 13.23
N LEU A 31 -0.78 0.03 11.94
CA LEU A 31 0.52 -0.26 11.35
C LEU A 31 1.22 1.02 10.93
N THR A 32 2.54 1.04 11.10
CA THR A 32 3.41 2.02 10.47
C THR A 32 4.46 1.36 9.61
N GLY A 33 4.84 2.02 8.52
CA GLY A 33 6.02 1.69 7.74
C GLY A 33 7.04 2.81 7.82
N SER A 34 8.33 2.47 7.92
CA SER A 34 9.43 3.44 7.91
C SER A 34 10.04 3.66 6.52
N TRP A 35 10.88 4.69 6.42
CA TRP A 35 11.74 4.98 5.27
C TRP A 35 13.04 5.67 5.72
N ASP A 36 14.07 5.63 4.87
CA ASP A 36 15.36 6.30 5.10
C ASP A 36 16.13 5.77 6.32
N ASN A 37 16.01 4.46 6.55
CA ASN A 37 16.78 3.69 7.54
C ASN A 37 17.62 2.61 6.83
N GLU A 38 18.72 2.15 7.46
CA GLU A 38 19.52 1.03 6.94
C GLU A 38 18.70 -0.26 6.81
N THR A 39 17.81 -0.49 7.78
CA THR A 39 16.77 -1.51 7.73
C THR A 39 15.48 -0.82 8.10
N ASN A 40 14.51 -0.85 7.20
CA ASN A 40 13.19 -0.30 7.45
C ASN A 40 12.33 -1.31 8.21
N HIS A 41 11.29 -0.82 8.86
CA HIS A 41 10.44 -1.63 9.72
C HIS A 41 8.96 -1.41 9.40
N LEU A 42 8.24 -2.53 9.41
CA LEU A 42 6.82 -2.53 9.68
C LEU A 42 6.64 -2.68 11.19
N VAL A 43 5.92 -1.76 11.79
CA VAL A 43 5.66 -1.76 13.23
C VAL A 43 4.17 -1.81 13.47
N LEU A 44 3.76 -2.77 14.30
CA LEU A 44 2.40 -2.95 14.78
C LEU A 44 2.28 -2.28 16.15
N TRP A 45 1.27 -1.43 16.28
CA TRP A 45 1.01 -0.62 17.45
C TRP A 45 -0.35 -0.96 18.04
N LEU A 46 -0.42 -0.95 19.36
CA LEU A 46 -1.66 -0.98 20.12
C LEU A 46 -1.85 0.39 20.78
N TYR A 47 -2.97 1.03 20.49
CA TYR A 47 -3.47 2.23 21.14
C TYR A 47 -4.47 1.81 22.23
N PRO A 48 -4.10 1.88 23.52
CA PRO A 48 -4.92 1.34 24.59
C PRO A 48 -6.31 1.99 24.64
N PRO A 49 -7.40 1.21 24.74
CA PRO A 49 -8.74 1.76 24.93
C PRO A 49 -8.88 2.26 26.38
N ASN A 50 -8.64 3.54 26.63
CA ASN A 50 -8.98 4.20 27.90
C ASN A 50 -9.31 5.67 27.63
N GLU A 51 -10.49 6.13 28.06
CA GLU A 51 -11.01 7.44 27.64
C GLU A 51 -10.51 8.63 28.48
N ASP A 52 -9.90 8.40 29.65
CA ASP A 52 -9.69 9.48 30.63
C ASP A 52 -8.23 9.77 31.04
N ASP A 53 -7.25 8.98 30.60
CA ASP A 53 -5.87 9.18 31.07
C ASP A 53 -5.06 10.10 30.13
N ALA A 54 -4.40 11.12 30.69
CA ALA A 54 -3.59 12.07 29.92
C ALA A 54 -2.30 11.46 29.35
N ASP A 55 -1.88 10.32 29.91
CA ASP A 55 -0.60 9.66 29.63
C ASP A 55 -0.74 8.41 28.76
N ILE A 56 -1.83 8.29 27.99
CA ILE A 56 -2.02 7.16 27.06
C ILE A 56 -1.19 7.37 25.81
N TYR A 57 -0.28 6.44 25.58
CA TYR A 57 0.57 6.40 24.40
C TYR A 57 0.43 5.04 23.70
N PRO A 58 0.48 5.00 22.35
CA PRO A 58 0.59 3.75 21.63
C PRO A 58 1.82 2.95 22.08
N CYS A 59 1.65 1.64 22.26
CA CYS A 59 2.76 0.73 22.55
C CYS A 59 3.04 -0.16 21.33
N THR A 60 4.31 -0.45 21.09
CA THR A 60 4.72 -1.38 20.05
C THR A 60 4.44 -2.82 20.50
N ILE A 61 3.69 -3.56 19.69
CA ILE A 61 3.35 -4.97 19.96
C ILE A 61 4.01 -5.93 18.97
N GLY A 62 4.53 -5.45 17.84
CA GLY A 62 5.29 -6.26 16.91
C GLY A 62 6.11 -5.43 15.93
N THR A 63 7.25 -5.97 15.50
CA THR A 63 8.14 -5.35 14.52
C THR A 63 8.58 -6.38 13.50
N HIS A 64 8.65 -5.98 12.23
CA HIS A 64 9.10 -6.83 11.14
C HIS A 64 10.06 -6.04 10.22
N PRO A 65 11.29 -6.53 10.00
CA PRO A 65 12.23 -5.86 9.11
C PRO A 65 11.72 -5.90 7.66
N TYR A 66 12.04 -4.87 6.88
CA TYR A 66 11.58 -4.73 5.52
C TYR A 66 12.67 -4.16 4.61
N ASP A 67 12.81 -4.74 3.42
CA ASP A 67 13.82 -4.34 2.45
C ASP A 67 13.35 -3.14 1.62
N GLY A 68 14.17 -2.09 1.58
CA GLY A 68 13.83 -0.82 0.95
C GLY A 68 12.84 0.01 1.77
N ASP A 69 12.58 1.22 1.29
CA ASP A 69 11.63 2.14 1.93
C ASP A 69 10.21 1.68 1.66
N ILE A 70 9.36 1.71 2.68
CA ILE A 70 7.96 1.34 2.54
C ILE A 70 7.24 2.47 1.81
N THR A 71 6.74 2.18 0.61
CA THR A 71 6.11 3.18 -0.26
C THR A 71 4.59 3.23 -0.08
N GLU A 72 3.93 2.09 0.17
CA GLU A 72 2.50 2.00 0.41
C GLU A 72 2.14 0.83 1.34
N LEU A 73 1.03 0.96 2.07
CA LEU A 73 0.48 -0.06 2.97
C LEU A 73 -1.05 -0.08 2.85
N LYS A 74 -1.63 -1.24 2.54
CA LYS A 74 -3.09 -1.41 2.37
C LYS A 74 -3.56 -2.73 2.96
N PHE A 75 -4.63 -2.68 3.76
CA PHE A 75 -5.32 -3.89 4.21
C PHE A 75 -6.19 -4.48 3.10
N ILE A 76 -6.12 -5.80 2.94
CA ILE A 76 -7.04 -6.56 2.07
C ILE A 76 -8.23 -7.10 2.87
N ASN A 77 -8.05 -7.31 4.18
CA ASN A 77 -9.08 -7.68 5.14
C ASN A 77 -8.61 -7.29 6.57
N SER A 78 -9.30 -7.75 7.61
CA SER A 78 -9.00 -7.40 9.01
C SER A 78 -7.65 -7.92 9.54
N ASN A 79 -7.01 -8.90 8.90
CA ASN A 79 -5.76 -9.48 9.40
C ASN A 79 -4.64 -9.60 8.36
N MET A 80 -4.91 -9.32 7.08
CA MET A 80 -3.94 -9.37 6.01
C MET A 80 -3.81 -8.02 5.32
N PHE A 81 -2.58 -7.70 4.96
CA PHE A 81 -2.25 -6.43 4.33
C PHE A 81 -1.08 -6.61 3.36
N VAL A 82 -1.04 -5.72 2.38
CA VAL A 82 0.02 -5.65 1.37
C VAL A 82 0.87 -4.42 1.59
N VAL A 83 2.16 -4.59 1.31
CA VAL A 83 3.19 -3.56 1.45
C VAL A 83 4.01 -3.54 0.17
N SER A 84 4.29 -2.34 -0.34
CA SER A 84 5.22 -2.12 -1.44
C SER A 84 6.47 -1.40 -0.97
N SER A 85 7.58 -1.55 -1.71
CA SER A 85 8.79 -0.79 -1.44
C SER A 85 9.56 -0.29 -2.65
N THR A 86 10.60 0.50 -2.36
CA THR A 86 11.54 1.05 -3.34
C THR A 86 12.40 0.00 -4.04
N VAL A 87 12.45 -1.25 -3.55
CA VAL A 87 13.11 -2.36 -4.26
C VAL A 87 12.19 -3.06 -5.27
N GLY A 88 11.03 -2.48 -5.57
CA GLY A 88 10.15 -2.97 -6.64
C GLY A 88 9.43 -4.28 -6.32
N SER A 89 9.41 -4.67 -5.04
CA SER A 89 8.68 -5.81 -4.53
C SER A 89 7.36 -5.40 -3.90
N VAL A 90 6.43 -6.36 -3.85
CA VAL A 90 5.20 -6.28 -3.06
C VAL A 90 5.16 -7.52 -2.18
N LYS A 91 4.85 -7.34 -0.90
CA LYS A 91 4.73 -8.43 0.07
C LYS A 91 3.33 -8.45 0.68
N LEU A 92 2.79 -9.65 0.83
CA LEU A 92 1.55 -9.92 1.57
C LEU A 92 1.93 -10.45 2.95
N LEU A 93 1.50 -9.73 3.98
CA LEU A 93 1.72 -10.09 5.37
C LEU A 93 0.40 -10.31 6.08
N LYS A 94 0.45 -11.11 7.14
CA LYS A 94 -0.65 -11.37 8.05
C LYS A 94 -0.26 -10.98 9.46
N ILE A 95 -1.19 -10.36 10.18
CA ILE A 95 -1.17 -10.22 11.63
C ILE A 95 -1.66 -11.55 12.22
N ASP A 96 -0.75 -12.29 12.85
CA ASP A 96 -1.03 -13.57 13.48
C ASP A 96 -1.01 -13.43 15.00
N GLY A 97 -2.00 -13.98 15.69
CA GLY A 97 -2.19 -13.81 17.13
C GLY A 97 -3.66 -13.58 17.46
N LYS A 98 -4.17 -14.26 18.49
CA LYS A 98 -5.56 -14.10 18.94
C LYS A 98 -5.75 -12.87 19.82
N GLU A 99 -4.70 -12.47 20.52
CA GLU A 99 -4.68 -11.35 21.46
C GLU A 99 -3.70 -10.29 20.95
N PRO A 100 -3.98 -8.99 21.11
CA PRO A 100 -3.11 -7.92 20.64
C PRO A 100 -1.66 -8.04 21.13
N CYS A 101 -1.46 -8.39 22.40
CA CYS A 101 -0.12 -8.52 22.99
C CYS A 101 0.70 -9.71 22.45
N LEU A 102 0.06 -10.65 21.75
CA LEU A 102 0.71 -11.80 21.12
C LEU A 102 0.75 -11.67 19.59
N ALA A 103 0.34 -10.52 19.06
CA ALA A 103 0.29 -10.28 17.63
C ALA A 103 1.70 -10.20 17.04
N ALA A 104 1.95 -11.00 16.02
CA ALA A 104 3.18 -11.01 15.24
C ALA A 104 2.86 -10.80 13.77
N LEU A 105 3.80 -10.16 13.06
CA LEU A 105 3.71 -10.02 11.61
C LEU A 105 4.37 -11.23 10.95
N LYS A 106 3.63 -11.88 10.05
CA LYS A 106 4.10 -13.04 9.30
C LYS A 106 3.97 -12.79 7.81
N GLU A 107 5.07 -12.95 7.09
CA GLU A 107 5.05 -12.96 5.62
C GLU A 107 4.29 -14.20 5.12
N VAL A 108 3.30 -13.96 4.25
CA VAL A 108 2.49 -15.01 3.60
C VAL A 108 2.98 -15.25 2.19
N MET A 109 3.30 -14.17 1.47
CA MET A 109 3.72 -14.21 0.08
C MET A 109 4.58 -12.99 -0.26
N SER A 110 5.51 -13.18 -1.18
CA SER A 110 6.28 -12.09 -1.80
C SER A 110 6.21 -12.19 -3.32
N TRP A 111 6.02 -11.03 -3.96
CA TRP A 111 6.21 -10.80 -5.38
C TRP A 111 7.45 -9.96 -5.56
N ASP A 112 8.60 -10.63 -5.59
CA ASP A 112 9.89 -10.02 -5.79
C ASP A 112 10.08 -9.65 -7.26
N ASP A 113 10.81 -8.56 -7.52
CA ASP A 113 11.18 -8.12 -8.87
C ASP A 113 9.99 -8.03 -9.85
N ILE A 114 8.87 -7.45 -9.42
CA ILE A 114 7.74 -7.17 -10.31
C ILE A 114 7.85 -5.80 -10.99
N HIS A 115 8.61 -4.88 -10.41
CA HIS A 115 8.99 -3.60 -11.02
C HIS A 115 10.51 -3.56 -11.18
N PHE A 116 10.97 -3.61 -12.44
CA PHE A 116 12.40 -3.69 -12.76
C PHE A 116 12.71 -3.15 -14.15
N LEU A 117 13.98 -2.79 -14.37
CA LEU A 117 14.54 -2.48 -15.69
C LEU A 117 15.12 -3.74 -16.34
N SER A 118 14.93 -3.90 -17.65
CA SER A 118 15.47 -5.03 -18.42
C SER A 118 17.00 -5.14 -18.40
N VAL A 119 17.70 -4.04 -18.10
CA VAL A 119 19.17 -3.96 -18.01
C VAL A 119 19.67 -4.32 -16.59
N GLY A 120 18.77 -4.77 -15.72
CA GLY A 120 19.03 -4.99 -14.30
C GLY A 120 18.74 -3.75 -13.47
N GLY A 121 18.37 -3.97 -12.22
CA GLY A 121 18.02 -2.92 -11.27
C GLY A 121 16.56 -2.98 -10.85
N HIS A 122 16.36 -2.88 -9.54
CA HIS A 122 15.05 -2.72 -8.92
C HIS A 122 14.50 -1.34 -9.23
N ILE A 123 13.20 -1.27 -9.49
CA ILE A 123 12.52 0.00 -9.72
C ILE A 123 11.46 0.20 -8.66
N PRO A 124 11.40 1.38 -8.00
CA PRO A 124 10.44 1.60 -6.94
C PRO A 124 9.01 1.28 -7.36
N CYS A 125 8.34 0.47 -6.54
CA CYS A 125 6.90 0.33 -6.56
C CYS A 125 6.33 1.56 -5.83
N THR A 126 5.57 2.40 -6.52
CA THR A 126 5.15 3.72 -6.04
C THR A 126 3.69 3.79 -5.61
N GLY A 127 2.89 2.77 -5.91
CA GLY A 127 1.49 2.75 -5.52
C GLY A 127 0.88 1.37 -5.49
N LEU A 128 -0.11 1.21 -4.60
CA LEU A 128 -0.95 0.03 -4.47
C LEU A 128 -2.42 0.42 -4.44
N ALA A 129 -3.24 -0.38 -5.12
CA ALA A 129 -4.69 -0.42 -4.95
C ALA A 129 -5.11 -1.87 -4.64
N VAL A 130 -6.13 -2.01 -3.79
CA VAL A 130 -6.65 -3.31 -3.37
C VAL A 130 -8.17 -3.34 -3.53
N PHE A 131 -8.69 -4.47 -3.97
CA PHE A 131 -10.11 -4.77 -3.97
C PHE A 131 -10.28 -6.25 -3.60
N GLU A 132 -10.81 -6.51 -2.40
CA GLU A 132 -10.81 -7.86 -1.82
C GLU A 132 -9.39 -8.46 -1.85
N GLU A 133 -9.20 -9.55 -2.58
CA GLU A 133 -7.90 -10.24 -2.71
C GLU A 133 -7.13 -9.85 -3.98
N ASP A 134 -7.70 -9.00 -4.84
CA ASP A 134 -7.04 -8.47 -6.02
C ASP A 134 -6.21 -7.24 -5.66
N ILE A 135 -4.96 -7.24 -6.12
CA ILE A 135 -3.97 -6.23 -5.78
C ILE A 135 -3.40 -5.68 -7.10
N VAL A 136 -3.40 -4.37 -7.24
CA VAL A 136 -2.78 -3.69 -8.37
C VAL A 136 -1.61 -2.87 -7.86
N SER A 137 -0.43 -3.07 -8.45
CA SER A 137 0.76 -2.26 -8.19
C SER A 137 1.18 -1.46 -9.42
N VAL A 138 1.78 -0.30 -9.17
CA VAL A 138 2.41 0.53 -10.19
C VAL A 138 3.82 0.91 -9.73
N GLY A 139 4.76 0.96 -10.68
CA GLY A 139 6.14 1.33 -10.42
C GLY A 139 6.62 2.43 -11.34
N GLU A 140 7.81 2.97 -11.05
CA GLU A 140 8.45 3.98 -11.89
C GLU A 140 8.91 3.42 -13.26
N ASP A 141 8.86 2.10 -13.42
CA ASP A 141 9.05 1.42 -14.71
C ASP A 141 7.86 1.66 -15.66
N GLY A 142 6.80 2.30 -15.16
CA GLY A 142 5.57 2.57 -15.89
C GLY A 142 4.74 1.32 -16.15
N CYS A 143 5.02 0.22 -15.47
CA CYS A 143 4.26 -1.02 -15.57
C CYS A 143 3.17 -1.07 -14.51
N LEU A 144 2.06 -1.70 -14.88
CA LEU A 144 0.99 -2.09 -13.96
C LEU A 144 1.03 -3.60 -13.76
N CYS A 145 1.09 -4.06 -12.52
CA CYS A 145 1.04 -5.48 -12.19
C CYS A 145 -0.26 -5.81 -11.47
N LEU A 146 -1.02 -6.76 -12.01
CA LEU A 146 -2.16 -7.38 -11.35
C LEU A 146 -1.66 -8.62 -10.61
N LEU A 147 -1.86 -8.60 -9.30
CA LEU A 147 -1.50 -9.65 -8.36
C LEU A 147 -2.79 -10.12 -7.66
N THR A 148 -2.73 -11.28 -7.02
CA THR A 148 -3.83 -11.76 -6.17
C THR A 148 -3.26 -12.52 -4.99
N ALA A 149 -3.87 -12.37 -3.81
CA ALA A 149 -3.43 -13.04 -2.59
C ALA A 149 -3.45 -14.60 -2.68
N ARG A 150 -4.03 -15.15 -3.75
CA ARG A 150 -4.17 -16.60 -3.99
C ARG A 150 -2.98 -17.26 -4.66
N GLN A 151 -2.11 -16.51 -5.35
CA GLN A 151 -1.01 -17.11 -6.11
C GLN A 151 0.26 -16.25 -6.14
N LYS A 152 1.42 -16.93 -6.13
CA LYS A 152 2.74 -16.29 -6.07
C LYS A 152 3.16 -15.62 -7.38
N MET A 153 2.62 -16.05 -8.53
CA MET A 153 2.95 -15.44 -9.81
C MET A 153 1.99 -14.27 -10.11
N PRO A 154 2.49 -13.13 -10.60
CA PRO A 154 1.62 -12.06 -11.10
C PRO A 154 0.59 -12.62 -12.09
N VAL A 155 -0.68 -12.25 -11.93
CA VAL A 155 -1.75 -12.63 -12.85
C VAL A 155 -1.48 -12.02 -14.22
N ARG A 156 -1.07 -10.75 -14.22
CA ARG A 156 -0.74 -10.02 -15.44
C ARG A 156 0.23 -8.87 -15.14
N ARG A 157 1.15 -8.61 -16.06
CA ARG A 157 1.89 -7.36 -16.15
C ARG A 157 1.51 -6.64 -17.45
N ILE A 158 1.27 -5.35 -17.36
CA ILE A 158 0.94 -4.47 -18.48
C ILE A 158 2.04 -3.43 -18.58
N ASP A 159 2.78 -3.46 -19.68
CA ASP A 159 3.88 -2.53 -19.91
C ASP A 159 3.37 -1.17 -20.39
N ARG A 160 4.19 -0.14 -20.16
CA ARG A 160 3.90 1.24 -20.57
C ARG A 160 3.54 1.38 -22.05
N SER A 161 4.21 0.63 -22.94
CA SER A 161 3.91 0.64 -24.38
C SER A 161 2.49 0.16 -24.67
N GLN A 162 1.99 -0.81 -23.92
CA GLN A 162 0.62 -1.30 -24.08
C GLN A 162 -0.43 -0.34 -23.49
N LEU A 163 -0.06 0.44 -22.48
CA LEU A 163 -0.90 1.51 -21.92
C LEU A 163 -1.06 2.70 -22.88
N CYS A 164 0.00 3.07 -23.63
CA CYS A 164 -0.13 4.10 -24.65
C CYS A 164 -0.90 3.63 -25.89
N ASP A 165 -0.80 2.36 -26.27
CA ASP A 165 -1.54 1.81 -27.43
C ASP A 165 -3.04 1.64 -27.15
N THR A 166 -3.42 1.36 -25.92
CA THR A 166 -4.83 1.28 -25.50
C THR A 166 -5.48 2.67 -25.38
N SER A 167 -4.72 3.68 -24.97
CA SER A 167 -5.18 5.07 -24.97
C SER A 167 -5.21 5.69 -26.38
N SER A 168 -4.32 5.30 -27.28
CA SER A 168 -4.33 5.78 -28.67
C SER A 168 -5.49 5.18 -29.48
N ASN A 169 -5.87 3.92 -29.24
CA ASN A 169 -7.03 3.28 -29.90
C ASN A 169 -8.40 3.76 -29.37
N THR A 170 -8.44 4.43 -28.22
CA THR A 170 -9.67 5.05 -27.69
C THR A 170 -9.75 6.56 -27.98
N ALA A 171 -8.71 7.17 -28.56
CA ALA A 171 -8.63 8.60 -28.84
C ALA A 171 -9.15 9.01 -30.24
N SER A 172 -9.58 8.08 -31.10
CA SER A 172 -10.05 8.40 -32.46
C SER A 172 -11.57 8.57 -32.61
N HIS A 173 -12.35 8.49 -31.53
CA HIS A 173 -13.75 8.94 -31.54
C HIS A 173 -13.94 10.05 -30.51
N GLY A 174 -14.11 11.26 -31.04
CA GLY A 174 -14.06 12.52 -30.32
C GLY A 174 -15.16 12.76 -29.28
N VAL A 175 -14.94 13.87 -28.60
CA VAL A 175 -15.73 14.54 -27.57
C VAL A 175 -15.40 14.09 -26.14
N GLY A 176 -14.85 15.05 -25.39
CA GLY A 176 -14.24 14.87 -24.08
C GLY A 176 -15.10 14.13 -23.08
N ARG A 177 -14.58 13.01 -22.60
CA ARG A 177 -14.86 12.43 -21.28
C ARG A 177 -13.57 11.79 -20.79
N GLY A 178 -13.04 12.25 -19.66
CA GLY A 178 -12.00 11.52 -18.95
C GLY A 178 -12.52 10.12 -18.63
N ARG A 179 -11.82 9.08 -19.09
CA ARG A 179 -12.13 7.69 -18.74
C ARG A 179 -11.26 7.30 -17.55
N GLY A 180 -11.85 7.32 -16.36
CA GLY A 180 -11.34 6.57 -15.23
C GLY A 180 -11.60 5.08 -15.45
N TRP A 181 -10.71 4.22 -14.98
CA TRP A 181 -10.99 2.80 -14.84
C TRP A 181 -12.03 2.64 -13.72
N LEU A 182 -13.29 2.45 -14.10
CA LEU A 182 -14.41 2.22 -13.19
C LEU A 182 -14.35 0.78 -12.66
N THR A 183 -14.06 0.61 -11.37
CA THR A 183 -14.64 -0.50 -10.61
C THR A 183 -16.07 -0.08 -10.25
N HIS A 184 -17.07 -0.85 -10.67
CA HIS A 184 -18.46 -0.54 -10.37
C HIS A 184 -18.74 -0.74 -8.87
N GLY A 185 -19.11 0.32 -8.16
CA GLY A 185 -19.67 0.24 -6.80
C GLY A 185 -19.70 1.60 -6.08
N MET A 186 -20.89 2.03 -5.62
CA MET A 186 -21.19 3.35 -5.04
C MET A 186 -20.51 3.59 -3.67
N GLY A 187 -19.80 4.73 -3.50
CA GLY A 187 -19.17 5.19 -2.24
C GLY A 187 -18.00 6.15 -2.51
N PRO A 188 -17.60 7.06 -1.61
CA PRO A 188 -17.03 8.35 -2.00
C PRO A 188 -15.61 8.28 -2.56
N ALA A 189 -15.42 9.01 -3.68
CA ALA A 189 -14.18 9.41 -4.36
C ALA A 189 -13.11 8.33 -4.63
N PRO A 190 -13.06 7.74 -5.85
CA PRO A 190 -11.92 6.92 -6.25
C PRO A 190 -10.66 7.78 -6.41
N SER A 191 -9.53 7.27 -5.91
CA SER A 191 -8.19 7.79 -6.19
C SER A 191 -7.90 7.63 -7.68
N TYR A 192 -7.84 8.73 -8.43
CA TYR A 192 -7.54 8.68 -9.87
C TYR A 192 -6.02 8.57 -10.10
N ILE A 193 -5.60 7.52 -10.80
CA ILE A 193 -4.28 7.48 -11.43
C ILE A 193 -4.39 8.36 -12.69
N SER A 194 -3.83 9.58 -12.63
CA SER A 194 -3.79 10.49 -13.79
C SER A 194 -2.46 10.34 -14.52
N CYS A 195 -2.50 10.06 -15.83
CA CYS A 195 -1.33 10.11 -16.70
C CYS A 195 -1.28 11.49 -17.35
N HIS A 196 -0.38 12.36 -16.89
CA HIS A 196 -0.10 13.62 -17.58
C HIS A 196 0.83 13.37 -18.77
N THR A 197 0.31 13.52 -19.98
CA THR A 197 1.15 13.64 -21.19
C THR A 197 1.69 15.06 -21.28
N SER A 198 2.96 15.26 -20.91
CA SER A 198 3.67 16.51 -21.26
C SER A 198 3.96 16.48 -22.76
N GLN A 199 3.11 17.12 -23.55
CA GLN A 199 3.48 17.52 -24.90
C GLN A 199 4.43 18.72 -24.78
N ARG A 200 5.73 18.50 -25.06
CA ARG A 200 6.63 19.61 -25.37
C ARG A 200 6.28 20.12 -26.77
N PRO A 201 6.01 21.41 -26.99
CA PRO A 201 5.96 21.96 -28.33
C PRO A 201 7.39 22.02 -28.90
N PHE A 202 7.51 21.74 -30.20
CA PHE A 202 8.71 21.91 -31.00
C PHE A 202 9.11 23.39 -31.09
#